data_AF-A0A818DUZ5-F1
#
_entry.id   AF-A0A818DUZ5-F1
#
_cell.length_a   1.000
_cell.length_b   1.000
_cell.length_c   1.000
_cell.angle_alpha   90.00
_cell.angle_beta   90.00
_cell.angle_gamma   90.00
#
_symmetry.space_group_name_H-M   'P 1'
#
loop_
_entity.id
_entity.type
_entity.pdbx_description
1 polymer ?
#
loop_
_entity_poly.entity_id
_entity_poly.type
_entity_poly.pdbx_seq_one_letter_code
_entity_poly.pdbx_strand_id
1 'polypeptide(L)'
;NNQLENEFEQLKSNQTFNINYPSLTTYADIHTSLDRGRHVVSANASSSSSLLKPGTIILIEQAYASVLLPSAWFTHCHMCLRRLHLILFVCSQCTRAVYCSLDCLQQSIAWHAFECRLTIDRLDKMQLLALRLITKTGWQYLYKNKLEFENYLKQNKTEFEIENSNKNIYQWNNYENILKLETNSHKRTVDDLFQRSIQACVIGLSLINNTSFSGEAYENLDYQIYICSLILSHLQSLPCNAHEISEFIYHRLSPLSSSCIEIGAGIYATLSLFNHSCNPNVIRNFIGETVIVRLLSSISSNNIELLDNYGCLS
;
A
#
# COMPACT_ATOMS: atom_id res chain seq x y z
N ASN A 1 6.81 -18.03 14.99
CA ASN A 1 6.29 -16.65 14.84
C ASN A 1 6.85 -15.70 15.87
N ASN A 2 6.79 -15.99 17.18
CA ASN A 2 7.32 -15.06 18.19
C ASN A 2 8.79 -14.65 17.96
N GLN A 3 9.65 -15.52 17.44
CA GLN A 3 11.05 -15.16 17.16
C GLN A 3 11.19 -14.12 16.03
N LEU A 4 10.55 -14.31 14.87
CA LEU A 4 10.59 -13.35 13.76
C LEU A 4 9.90 -12.03 14.11
N GLU A 5 8.83 -12.10 14.91
CA GLU A 5 8.17 -10.91 15.47
C GLU A 5 9.11 -10.14 16.40
N ASN A 6 9.78 -10.83 17.32
CA ASN A 6 10.75 -10.21 18.22
C ASN A 6 11.94 -9.62 17.44
N GLU A 7 12.44 -10.32 16.41
CA GLU A 7 13.53 -9.84 15.55
C GLU A 7 13.09 -8.59 14.75
N PHE A 8 11.85 -8.54 14.26
CA PHE A 8 11.32 -7.38 13.57
C PHE A 8 11.15 -6.17 14.51
N GLU A 9 10.57 -6.37 15.69
CA GLU A 9 10.42 -5.30 16.68
C GLU A 9 11.79 -4.78 17.16
N GLN A 10 12.76 -5.68 17.34
CA GLN A 10 14.14 -5.30 17.65
C GLN A 10 14.79 -4.52 16.50
N LEU A 11 14.55 -4.93 15.26
CA LEU A 11 15.05 -4.23 14.08
C LEU A 11 14.49 -2.80 14.01
N LYS A 12 13.20 -2.65 14.29
CA LYS A 12 12.50 -1.36 14.33
C LYS A 12 12.98 -0.49 15.50
N SER A 13 13.17 -1.05 16.69
CA SER A 13 13.63 -0.31 17.87
C SER A 13 15.06 0.23 17.73
N ASN A 14 15.86 -0.38 16.87
CA ASN A 14 17.23 0.06 16.58
C ASN A 14 17.31 1.23 15.58
N GLN A 15 16.18 1.70 15.03
CA GLN A 15 16.15 2.80 14.08
C GLN A 15 15.69 4.11 14.73
N THR A 16 16.19 5.22 14.19
CA THR A 16 15.66 6.57 14.43
C THR A 16 14.83 7.00 13.23
N PHE A 17 13.60 7.42 13.45
CA PHE A 17 12.65 7.78 12.39
C PHE A 17 12.57 9.29 12.16
N ASN A 18 12.31 9.69 10.92
CA ASN A 18 12.10 11.07 10.54
C ASN A 18 10.78 11.59 11.15
N ILE A 19 10.82 12.76 11.78
CA ILE A 19 9.67 13.33 12.50
C ILE A 19 8.52 13.73 11.58
N ASN A 20 8.83 14.18 10.36
CA ASN A 20 7.82 14.60 9.38
C ASN A 20 7.35 13.42 8.52
N TYR A 21 8.19 12.40 8.37
CA TYR A 21 7.92 11.21 7.55
C TYR A 21 8.20 9.94 8.36
N PRO A 22 7.32 9.53 9.30
CA PRO A 22 7.64 8.50 10.29
C PRO A 22 7.90 7.09 9.73
N SER A 23 7.57 6.84 8.47
CA SER A 23 7.94 5.60 7.77
C SER A 23 9.41 5.60 7.34
N LEU A 24 10.02 6.77 7.14
CA LEU A 24 11.43 6.95 6.80
C LEU A 24 12.30 6.97 8.06
N THR A 25 13.50 6.42 7.97
CA THR A 25 14.54 6.67 8.97
C THR A 25 15.10 8.08 8.81
N THR A 26 15.87 8.56 9.80
CA THR A 26 16.58 9.85 9.71
C THR A 26 17.62 9.92 8.58
N TYR A 27 17.85 8.82 7.86
CA TYR A 27 18.74 8.77 6.69
C TYR A 27 18.05 9.12 5.37
N ALA A 28 16.76 9.45 5.40
CA ALA A 28 16.02 9.88 4.23
C ALA A 28 15.04 11.01 4.54
N ASP A 29 14.74 11.77 3.49
CA ASP A 29 13.76 12.85 3.49
C ASP A 29 13.01 12.88 2.16
N ILE A 30 11.92 13.66 2.08
CA ILE A 30 11.14 13.83 0.85
C ILE A 30 11.33 15.24 0.31
N HIS A 31 11.77 15.32 -0.94
CA HIS A 31 11.91 16.56 -1.69
C HIS A 31 10.87 16.61 -2.82
N THR A 32 10.60 17.81 -3.32
CA THR A 32 9.72 18.01 -4.47
C THR A 32 10.46 18.77 -5.56
N SER A 33 10.45 18.25 -6.79
CA SER A 33 10.96 18.96 -7.97
C SER A 33 9.95 18.94 -9.12
N LEU A 34 10.09 19.85 -10.08
CA LEU A 34 9.18 19.98 -11.22
C LEU A 34 9.18 18.73 -12.13
N ASP A 35 10.35 18.10 -12.28
CA ASP A 35 10.56 16.97 -13.20
C ASP A 35 10.27 15.60 -12.56
N ARG A 36 10.42 15.48 -11.23
CA ARG A 36 10.23 14.22 -10.49
C ARG A 36 9.01 14.20 -9.58
N GLY A 37 8.35 15.33 -9.37
CA GLY A 37 7.35 15.46 -8.31
C GLY A 37 7.97 15.23 -6.93
N ARG A 38 7.19 14.65 -6.01
CA ARG A 38 7.67 14.23 -4.69
C ARG A 38 8.54 12.99 -4.84
N HIS A 39 9.74 13.02 -4.28
CA HIS A 39 10.71 11.93 -4.36
C HIS A 39 11.55 11.82 -3.09
N VAL A 40 12.00 10.61 -2.79
CA VAL A 40 12.81 10.34 -1.60
C VAL A 40 14.28 10.59 -1.89
N VAL A 41 14.96 11.29 -0.98
CA VAL A 41 16.39 11.58 -1.05
C VAL A 41 17.10 11.15 0.23
N SER A 42 18.40 10.90 0.13
CA SER A 42 19.27 10.64 1.28
C SER A 42 19.45 11.89 2.14
N ALA A 43 19.46 11.68 3.46
CA ALA A 43 19.74 12.69 4.48
C ALA A 43 20.81 12.17 5.45
N ASN A 44 21.49 13.08 6.15
CA ASN A 44 22.49 12.75 7.18
C ASN A 44 23.62 11.79 6.73
N ALA A 45 23.96 11.77 5.45
CA ALA A 45 25.10 11.06 4.87
C ALA A 45 26.44 11.84 5.03
N SER A 46 26.39 13.15 5.29
CA SER A 46 27.57 14.03 5.36
C SER A 46 28.01 14.42 6.79
N SER A 47 27.37 13.92 7.84
CA SER A 47 27.76 14.17 9.23
C SER A 47 29.08 13.46 9.59
N SER A 48 30.20 14.12 9.29
CA SER A 48 31.59 13.96 9.77
C SER A 48 32.27 12.57 9.80
N SER A 49 31.55 11.45 9.62
CA SER A 49 32.11 10.08 9.64
C SER A 49 31.19 8.97 9.09
N SER A 50 30.02 9.28 8.50
CA SER A 50 28.99 8.27 8.21
C SER A 50 28.60 8.18 6.72
N LEU A 51 29.48 7.55 5.92
CA LEU A 51 29.06 6.91 4.67
C LEU A 51 27.86 5.98 4.98
N LEU A 52 26.71 6.19 4.35
CA LEU A 52 25.61 5.24 4.47
C LEU A 52 26.06 3.95 3.77
N LYS A 53 25.98 2.81 4.47
CA LYS A 53 26.48 1.53 3.98
C LYS A 53 25.35 0.72 3.32
N PRO A 54 25.68 -0.21 2.42
CA PRO A 54 24.71 -1.21 1.98
C PRO A 54 24.07 -1.90 3.19
N GLY A 55 22.76 -2.14 3.11
CA GLY A 55 21.95 -2.73 4.18
C GLY A 55 21.36 -1.73 5.18
N THR A 56 21.79 -0.45 5.18
CA THR A 56 21.16 0.61 5.98
C THR A 56 19.67 0.68 5.65
N ILE A 57 18.83 0.68 6.69
CA ILE A 57 17.37 0.76 6.56
C ILE A 57 16.98 2.21 6.28
N ILE A 58 16.21 2.38 5.22
CA ILE A 58 15.71 3.68 4.76
C ILE A 58 14.24 3.85 5.11
N LEU A 59 13.43 2.81 4.94
CA LEU A 59 12.00 2.85 5.19
C LEU A 59 11.54 1.55 5.85
N ILE A 60 10.62 1.69 6.81
CA ILE A 60 9.78 0.61 7.33
C ILE A 60 8.35 1.12 7.32
N GLU A 61 7.48 0.50 6.53
CA GLU A 61 6.09 0.95 6.36
C GLU A 61 5.14 -0.23 6.32
N GLN A 62 4.02 -0.12 7.04
CA GLN A 62 2.93 -1.08 6.91
C GLN A 62 2.02 -0.65 5.76
N ALA A 63 1.49 -1.61 5.00
CA ALA A 63 0.53 -1.30 3.94
C ALA A 63 -0.70 -0.58 4.53
N TYR A 64 -1.12 0.52 3.89
CA TYR A 64 -2.42 1.11 4.22
C TYR A 64 -3.52 0.09 3.95
N ALA A 65 -3.44 -0.63 2.82
CA ALA A 65 -4.28 -1.77 2.48
C ALA A 65 -3.46 -2.82 1.74
N SER A 66 -3.76 -4.09 1.98
CA SER A 66 -3.10 -5.22 1.32
C SER A 66 -4.11 -6.34 1.03
N VAL A 67 -3.82 -7.12 0.00
CA VAL A 67 -4.63 -8.26 -0.45
C VAL A 67 -3.75 -9.43 -0.84
N LEU A 68 -4.20 -10.65 -0.53
CA LEU A 68 -3.53 -11.89 -0.96
C LEU A 68 -3.98 -12.29 -2.37
N LEU A 69 -3.05 -12.82 -3.15
CA LEU A 69 -3.39 -13.57 -4.36
C LEU A 69 -4.11 -14.88 -4.00
N PRO A 70 -4.98 -15.41 -4.89
CA PRO A 70 -5.69 -16.67 -4.64
C PRO A 70 -4.77 -17.85 -4.30
N SER A 71 -3.57 -17.91 -4.89
CA SER A 71 -2.55 -18.92 -4.58
C SER A 71 -2.08 -18.90 -3.12
N ALA A 72 -2.23 -17.76 -2.44
CA ALA A 72 -1.77 -17.54 -1.08
C ALA A 72 -2.89 -17.57 -0.03
N TRP A 73 -4.17 -17.66 -0.43
CA TRP A 73 -5.31 -17.60 0.49
C TRP A 73 -5.24 -18.64 1.61
N PHE A 74 -4.84 -19.88 1.31
CA PHE A 74 -4.81 -20.95 2.31
C PHE A 74 -3.45 -21.13 3.00
N THR A 75 -2.46 -20.33 2.62
CA THR A 75 -1.08 -20.45 3.13
C THR A 75 -0.65 -19.24 3.94
N HIS A 76 -1.38 -18.13 3.88
CA HIS A 76 -1.05 -16.87 4.54
C HIS A 76 -2.25 -16.29 5.29
N CYS A 77 -1.96 -15.55 6.35
CA CYS A 77 -2.96 -14.81 7.11
C CYS A 77 -3.60 -13.73 6.22
N HIS A 78 -4.93 -13.67 6.17
CA HIS A 78 -5.67 -12.67 5.39
C HIS A 78 -5.60 -11.24 5.94
N MET A 79 -5.10 -11.07 7.16
CA MET A 79 -4.92 -9.75 7.78
C MET A 79 -3.47 -9.26 7.65
N CYS A 80 -2.50 -10.03 8.12
CA CYS A 80 -1.10 -9.58 8.17
C CYS A 80 -0.19 -10.16 7.08
N LEU A 81 -0.74 -11.00 6.19
CA LEU A 81 -0.05 -11.67 5.08
C LEU A 81 1.13 -12.57 5.51
N ARG A 82 1.30 -12.85 6.81
CA ARG A 82 2.33 -13.79 7.29
C ARG A 82 1.94 -15.23 6.98
N ARG A 83 2.93 -16.03 6.59
CA ARG A 83 2.77 -17.47 6.33
C ARG A 83 2.23 -18.21 7.56
N LEU A 84 1.24 -19.07 7.31
CA LEU A 84 0.63 -19.93 8.31
C LEU A 84 1.36 -21.25 8.36
N HIS A 85 1.70 -21.68 9.57
CA HIS A 85 2.22 -23.03 9.82
C HIS A 85 1.09 -24.01 10.12
N LEU A 86 0.04 -23.51 10.77
CA LEU A 86 -1.19 -24.22 11.10
C LEU A 86 -2.36 -23.26 10.88
N ILE A 87 -3.45 -23.75 10.29
CA ILE A 87 -4.69 -22.99 10.11
C ILE A 87 -5.57 -23.26 11.33
N LEU A 88 -5.55 -22.35 12.29
CA LEU A 88 -6.30 -22.48 13.54
C LEU A 88 -7.53 -21.55 13.61
N PHE A 89 -7.48 -20.43 12.88
CA PHE A 89 -8.54 -19.43 12.88
C PHE A 89 -9.03 -19.21 11.45
N VAL A 90 -10.34 -19.36 11.25
CA VAL A 90 -10.98 -19.23 9.95
C VAL A 90 -12.22 -18.34 10.08
N CYS A 91 -12.59 -17.68 8.98
CA CYS A 91 -13.89 -17.03 8.93
C CYS A 91 -15.01 -18.08 9.00
N SER A 92 -16.03 -17.87 9.83
CA SER A 92 -17.16 -18.80 9.93
C SER A 92 -18.21 -18.59 8.83
N GLN A 93 -18.06 -17.56 8.00
CA GLN A 93 -19.05 -17.13 6.99
C GLN A 93 -18.57 -17.34 5.55
N CYS A 94 -17.28 -17.65 5.35
CA CYS A 94 -16.74 -18.03 4.04
C CYS A 94 -15.65 -19.08 4.18
N THR A 95 -15.36 -19.76 3.07
CA THR A 95 -14.28 -20.76 2.99
C THR A 95 -12.95 -20.17 2.52
N ARG A 96 -12.82 -18.83 2.46
CA ARG A 96 -11.66 -18.15 1.85
C ARG A 96 -10.65 -17.67 2.87
N ALA A 97 -11.13 -17.03 3.94
CA ALA A 97 -10.26 -16.29 4.86
C ALA A 97 -9.79 -17.13 6.06
N VAL A 98 -8.48 -17.12 6.26
CA VAL A 98 -7.76 -17.80 7.34
C VAL A 98 -6.79 -16.84 8.03
N TYR A 99 -6.51 -17.06 9.31
CA TYR A 99 -5.78 -16.11 10.16
C TYR A 99 -4.78 -16.81 11.07
N CYS A 100 -3.70 -16.10 11.41
CA CYS A 100 -2.66 -16.61 12.29
C CYS A 100 -3.02 -16.53 13.78
N SER A 101 -3.96 -15.66 14.15
CA SER A 101 -4.37 -15.41 15.53
C SER A 101 -5.83 -14.97 15.61
N LEU A 102 -6.43 -15.08 16.79
CA LEU A 102 -7.75 -14.52 17.09
C LEU A 102 -7.78 -13.00 16.88
N ASP A 103 -6.68 -12.32 17.22
CA ASP A 103 -6.53 -10.87 17.03
C ASP A 103 -6.58 -10.49 15.53
N CYS A 104 -5.83 -11.18 14.66
CA CYS A 104 -5.90 -10.97 13.21
C CYS A 104 -7.30 -11.24 12.64
N LEU A 105 -7.98 -12.29 13.14
CA LEU A 105 -9.38 -12.55 12.77
C LEU A 105 -10.27 -11.37 13.19
N GLN A 106 -10.19 -10.92 14.44
CA GLN A 106 -11.03 -9.84 14.99
C GLN A 106 -10.79 -8.51 14.28
N GLN A 107 -9.53 -8.11 14.07
CA GLN A 107 -9.18 -6.89 13.35
C GLN A 107 -9.68 -6.91 11.90
N SER A 108 -9.70 -8.09 11.27
CA SER A 108 -10.18 -8.20 9.90
C SER A 108 -11.68 -7.97 9.75
N ILE A 109 -12.49 -8.18 10.80
CA ILE A 109 -13.96 -8.11 10.72
C ILE A 109 -14.43 -6.76 10.18
N ALA A 110 -13.73 -5.67 10.54
CA ALA A 110 -14.07 -4.30 10.17
C ALA A 110 -14.20 -4.08 8.65
N TRP A 111 -13.43 -4.80 7.84
CA TRP A 111 -13.51 -4.75 6.37
C TRP A 111 -13.98 -6.07 5.76
N HIS A 112 -13.60 -7.20 6.35
CA HIS A 112 -13.87 -8.54 5.82
C HIS A 112 -15.37 -8.84 5.82
N ALA A 113 -16.13 -8.33 6.80
CA ALA A 113 -17.58 -8.57 6.87
C ALA A 113 -18.31 -8.15 5.59
N PHE A 114 -17.82 -7.12 4.90
CA PHE A 114 -18.37 -6.66 3.62
C PHE A 114 -17.87 -7.53 2.46
N GLU A 115 -16.56 -7.73 2.35
CA GLU A 115 -15.95 -8.52 1.27
C GLU A 115 -16.29 -10.02 1.32
N CYS A 116 -16.62 -10.52 2.50
CA CYS A 116 -17.04 -11.91 2.73
C CYS A 116 -18.31 -12.23 1.92
N ARG A 117 -19.21 -11.25 1.75
CA ARG A 117 -20.50 -11.39 1.07
C ARG A 117 -20.43 -11.15 -0.44
N LEU A 118 -19.28 -10.71 -0.94
CA LEU A 118 -19.09 -10.37 -2.34
C LEU A 118 -18.38 -11.49 -3.10
N THR A 119 -18.72 -11.62 -4.38
CA THR A 119 -18.05 -12.51 -5.35
C THR A 119 -16.75 -11.86 -5.82
N ILE A 120 -15.72 -11.90 -4.96
CA ILE A 120 -14.42 -11.25 -5.24
C ILE A 120 -13.48 -12.08 -6.10
N ASP A 121 -13.77 -13.36 -6.33
CA ASP A 121 -12.96 -14.28 -7.15
C ASP A 121 -12.84 -13.86 -8.61
N ARG A 122 -13.74 -12.98 -9.07
CA ARG A 122 -13.72 -12.39 -10.41
C ARG A 122 -12.94 -11.07 -10.49
N LEU A 123 -12.47 -10.55 -9.35
CA LEU A 123 -11.70 -9.33 -9.32
C LEU A 123 -10.21 -9.64 -9.51
N ASP A 124 -9.54 -8.85 -10.36
CA ASP A 124 -8.09 -8.84 -10.39
C ASP A 124 -7.50 -8.25 -9.09
N LYS A 125 -6.19 -8.40 -8.88
CA LYS A 125 -5.54 -7.94 -7.64
C LYS A 125 -5.70 -6.44 -7.38
N MET A 126 -5.74 -5.60 -8.43
CA MET A 126 -5.91 -4.15 -8.29
C MET A 126 -7.35 -3.79 -7.99
N GLN A 127 -8.32 -4.46 -8.60
CA GLN A 127 -9.74 -4.30 -8.29
C GLN A 127 -10.05 -4.72 -6.86
N LEU A 128 -9.49 -5.85 -6.41
CA LEU A 128 -9.64 -6.32 -5.03
C LEU A 128 -8.98 -5.34 -4.05
N LEU A 129 -7.80 -4.81 -4.38
CA LEU A 129 -7.13 -3.80 -3.55
C LEU A 129 -7.90 -2.47 -3.50
N ALA A 130 -8.54 -2.05 -4.60
CA ALA A 130 -9.41 -0.87 -4.62
C ALA A 130 -10.65 -1.07 -3.74
N LEU A 131 -11.28 -2.25 -3.79
CA LEU A 131 -12.37 -2.60 -2.87
C LEU A 131 -11.88 -2.57 -1.42
N ARG A 132 -10.73 -3.19 -1.14
CA ARG A 132 -10.12 -3.24 0.20
C ARG A 132 -9.82 -1.87 0.77
N LEU A 133 -9.36 -0.93 -0.07
CA LEU A 133 -9.14 0.45 0.33
C LEU A 133 -10.42 1.07 0.90
N ILE A 134 -11.52 1.00 0.15
CA ILE A 134 -12.80 1.58 0.56
C ILE A 134 -13.35 0.89 1.82
N THR A 135 -13.33 -0.45 1.87
CA THR A 135 -13.85 -1.20 3.03
C THR A 135 -13.01 -0.99 4.28
N LYS A 136 -11.67 -0.90 4.16
CA LYS A 136 -10.76 -0.64 5.29
C LYS A 136 -10.81 0.80 5.78
N THR A 137 -10.97 1.79 4.88
CA THR A 137 -11.18 3.20 5.29
C THR A 137 -12.51 3.36 6.03
N GLY A 138 -13.53 2.62 5.61
CA GLY A 138 -14.80 2.53 6.30
C GLY A 138 -15.76 3.69 5.98
N TRP A 139 -17.05 3.35 5.92
CA TRP A 139 -18.10 4.27 5.50
C TRP A 139 -18.19 5.54 6.34
N GLN A 140 -18.09 5.43 7.67
CA GLN A 140 -18.25 6.58 8.57
C GLN A 140 -17.21 7.68 8.30
N TYR A 141 -15.96 7.28 8.02
CA TYR A 141 -14.88 8.22 7.68
C TYR A 141 -15.10 8.85 6.30
N LEU A 142 -15.41 8.02 5.30
CA LEU A 142 -15.67 8.47 3.93
C LEU A 142 -16.89 9.40 3.86
N TYR A 143 -17.94 9.12 4.63
CA TYR A 143 -19.14 9.93 4.72
C TYR A 143 -18.84 11.30 5.33
N LYS A 144 -18.14 11.33 6.48
CA LYS A 144 -17.78 12.56 7.18
C LYS A 144 -16.95 13.50 6.31
N ASN A 145 -16.06 12.96 5.50
CA ASN A 145 -15.11 13.72 4.67
C ASN A 145 -15.54 13.85 3.19
N LYS A 146 -16.80 13.53 2.86
CA LYS A 146 -17.29 13.51 1.47
C LYS A 146 -16.98 14.78 0.69
N LEU A 147 -17.27 15.94 1.25
CA LEU A 147 -17.09 17.22 0.56
C LEU A 147 -15.61 17.46 0.20
N GLU A 148 -14.71 17.18 1.13
CA GLU A 148 -13.27 17.34 0.92
C GLU A 148 -12.77 16.38 -0.17
N PHE A 149 -13.16 15.10 -0.11
CA PHE A 149 -12.70 14.11 -1.08
C PHE A 149 -13.33 14.34 -2.46
N GLU A 150 -14.58 14.78 -2.57
CA GLU A 150 -15.17 15.17 -3.85
C GLU A 150 -14.48 16.39 -4.47
N ASN A 151 -14.10 17.38 -3.65
CA ASN A 151 -13.34 18.53 -4.14
C ASN A 151 -11.98 18.07 -4.69
N TYR A 152 -11.28 17.19 -3.97
CA TYR A 152 -10.03 16.61 -4.44
C TYR A 152 -10.22 15.86 -5.78
N LEU A 153 -11.24 15.02 -5.90
CA LEU A 153 -11.52 14.25 -7.12
C LEU A 153 -11.87 15.13 -8.33
N LYS A 154 -12.45 16.31 -8.10
CA LYS A 154 -12.83 17.27 -9.15
C LYS A 154 -11.66 18.16 -9.60
N GLN A 155 -10.69 18.39 -8.74
CA GLN A 155 -9.52 19.20 -9.08
C GLN A 155 -8.68 18.45 -10.12
N ASN A 156 -8.51 19.06 -11.31
CA ASN A 156 -7.42 18.67 -12.19
C ASN A 156 -6.12 18.86 -11.39
N LYS A 157 -5.26 17.84 -11.33
CA LYS A 157 -3.95 17.83 -10.64
C LYS A 157 -2.93 18.84 -11.20
N THR A 158 -3.38 20.01 -11.64
CA THR A 158 -2.59 21.05 -12.29
C THR A 158 -2.00 22.06 -11.33
N GLU A 159 -2.36 22.05 -10.04
CA GLU A 159 -1.64 22.83 -9.05
C GLU A 159 -0.79 21.90 -8.18
N PHE A 160 0.52 22.03 -8.41
CA PHE A 160 1.55 21.83 -7.41
C PHE A 160 1.17 22.66 -6.17
N GLU A 161 0.28 22.12 -5.33
CA GLU A 161 0.28 22.53 -3.93
C GLU A 161 1.60 22.01 -3.37
N ILE A 162 2.63 22.86 -3.47
CA ILE A 162 3.68 22.90 -2.45
C ILE A 162 2.88 22.95 -1.16
N GLU A 163 2.78 21.83 -0.45
CA GLU A 163 2.22 21.79 0.90
C GLU A 163 3.15 22.65 1.76
N ASN A 164 2.96 23.97 1.68
CA ASN A 164 3.42 24.96 2.63
C ASN A 164 2.54 24.79 3.86
N SER A 165 2.69 23.64 4.52
CA SER A 165 2.29 23.49 5.90
C SER A 165 3.51 22.99 6.65
N ASN A 166 4.26 23.95 7.20
CA ASN A 166 5.04 23.74 8.41
C ASN A 166 4.08 23.19 9.48
N LYS A 167 3.77 21.86 9.49
CA LYS A 167 3.21 21.06 10.61
C LYS A 167 2.62 19.68 10.28
N ASN A 168 2.35 19.28 9.03
CA ASN A 168 1.66 18.01 8.79
C ASN A 168 2.63 16.82 8.64
N ILE A 169 2.55 15.88 9.60
CA ILE A 169 3.27 14.61 9.58
C ILE A 169 2.65 13.72 8.49
N TYR A 170 3.46 13.27 7.53
CA TYR A 170 3.03 12.37 6.46
C TYR A 170 2.97 10.92 6.96
N GLN A 171 1.80 10.52 7.44
CA GLN A 171 1.59 9.19 8.01
C GLN A 171 1.10 8.17 6.97
N TRP A 172 1.58 6.93 7.09
CA TRP A 172 1.22 5.81 6.21
C TRP A 172 -0.23 5.35 6.36
N ASN A 173 -0.81 5.52 7.55
CA ASN A 173 -2.18 5.13 7.89
C ASN A 173 -3.19 6.26 7.63
N ASN A 174 -2.78 7.35 6.98
CA ASN A 174 -3.65 8.45 6.59
C ASN A 174 -4.20 8.20 5.18
N TYR A 175 -5.53 8.14 5.03
CA TYR A 175 -6.17 7.80 3.76
C TYR A 175 -5.94 8.88 2.69
N GLU A 176 -5.89 10.14 3.11
CA GLU A 176 -5.70 11.31 2.27
C GLU A 176 -4.38 11.23 1.52
N ASN A 177 -3.34 10.70 2.17
CA ASN A 177 -2.04 10.46 1.54
C ASN A 177 -2.11 9.42 0.44
N ILE A 178 -2.97 8.40 0.59
CA ILE A 178 -3.23 7.37 -0.42
C ILE A 178 -4.08 7.91 -1.57
N LEU A 179 -5.14 8.65 -1.25
CA LEU A 179 -6.02 9.28 -2.24
C LEU A 179 -5.26 10.30 -3.10
N LYS A 180 -4.27 10.98 -2.52
CA LYS A 180 -3.39 11.97 -3.18
C LYS A 180 -2.31 11.36 -4.10
N LEU A 181 -2.20 10.04 -4.22
CA LEU A 181 -1.18 9.40 -5.06
C LEU A 181 -1.43 9.64 -6.56
N GLU A 182 -0.39 9.50 -7.37
CA GLU A 182 -0.43 9.80 -8.80
C GLU A 182 -1.37 8.83 -9.55
N THR A 183 -2.24 9.35 -10.42
CA THR A 183 -3.23 8.55 -11.16
C THR A 183 -2.86 8.43 -12.63
N ASN A 184 -1.96 9.30 -13.11
CA ASN A 184 -1.64 9.55 -14.51
C ASN A 184 -2.90 9.72 -15.38
N SER A 185 -4.00 10.23 -14.80
CA SER A 185 -5.32 10.29 -15.46
C SER A 185 -5.25 10.97 -16.83
N HIS A 186 -4.46 12.04 -16.96
CA HIS A 186 -4.27 12.79 -18.19
C HIS A 186 -3.48 12.04 -19.28
N LYS A 187 -2.79 10.95 -18.94
CA LYS A 187 -2.04 10.09 -19.87
C LYS A 187 -2.83 8.84 -20.27
N ARG A 188 -3.99 8.59 -19.65
CA ARG A 188 -4.81 7.39 -19.90
C ARG A 188 -5.67 7.59 -21.14
N THR A 189 -5.88 6.51 -21.88
CA THR A 189 -6.78 6.52 -23.05
C THR A 189 -8.23 6.53 -22.60
N VAL A 190 -9.12 6.96 -23.50
CA VAL A 190 -10.57 6.92 -23.26
C VAL A 190 -11.04 5.48 -22.98
N ASP A 191 -10.51 4.50 -23.70
CA ASP A 191 -10.86 3.09 -23.51
C ASP A 191 -10.48 2.56 -22.13
N ASP A 192 -9.27 2.90 -21.63
CA ASP A 192 -8.82 2.55 -20.28
C ASP A 192 -9.72 3.19 -19.21
N LEU A 193 -10.01 4.49 -19.36
CA LEU A 193 -10.88 5.23 -18.43
C LEU A 193 -12.32 4.68 -18.43
N PHE A 194 -12.85 4.33 -19.60
CA PHE A 194 -14.17 3.75 -19.73
C PHE A 194 -14.25 2.38 -19.05
N GLN A 195 -13.28 1.50 -19.30
CA GLN A 195 -13.22 0.18 -18.67
C GLN A 195 -13.13 0.29 -17.14
N ARG A 196 -12.27 1.18 -16.63
CA ARG A 196 -12.15 1.42 -15.18
C ARG A 196 -13.41 2.00 -14.58
N SER A 197 -14.12 2.86 -15.30
CA SER A 197 -15.39 3.44 -14.85
C SER A 197 -16.46 2.36 -14.68
N ILE A 198 -16.56 1.44 -15.64
CA ILE A 198 -17.45 0.27 -15.52
C ILE A 198 -17.08 -0.58 -14.31
N GLN A 199 -15.78 -0.92 -14.16
CA GLN A 199 -15.30 -1.71 -13.03
C GLN A 199 -15.60 -1.04 -11.69
N ALA A 200 -15.39 0.27 -11.60
CA ALA A 200 -15.69 1.06 -10.40
C ALA A 200 -17.18 1.02 -10.06
N CYS A 201 -18.05 1.17 -11.05
CA CYS A 201 -19.50 1.05 -10.85
C CYS A 201 -19.90 -0.36 -10.41
N VAL A 202 -19.36 -1.40 -11.03
CA VAL A 202 -19.66 -2.79 -10.65
C VAL A 202 -19.24 -3.06 -9.21
N ILE A 203 -18.01 -2.68 -8.83
CA ILE A 203 -17.50 -2.89 -7.46
C ILE A 203 -18.28 -2.04 -6.45
N GLY A 204 -18.46 -0.75 -6.72
CA GLY A 204 -19.11 0.20 -5.81
C GLY A 204 -20.58 -0.11 -5.59
N LEU A 205 -21.34 -0.36 -6.65
CA LEU A 205 -22.75 -0.73 -6.54
C LEU A 205 -22.91 -2.13 -5.91
N SER A 206 -22.00 -3.07 -6.17
CA SER A 206 -22.03 -4.36 -5.47
C SER A 206 -21.79 -4.21 -3.97
N LEU A 207 -20.83 -3.37 -3.58
CA LEU A 207 -20.55 -3.07 -2.17
C LEU A 207 -21.77 -2.43 -1.50
N ILE A 208 -22.41 -1.46 -2.15
CA ILE A 208 -23.56 -0.73 -1.59
C ILE A 208 -24.82 -1.60 -1.53
N ASN A 209 -25.15 -2.31 -2.61
CA ASN A 209 -26.43 -3.01 -2.73
C ASN A 209 -26.43 -4.40 -2.09
N ASN A 210 -25.27 -5.05 -2.00
CA ASN A 210 -25.18 -6.44 -1.50
C ASN A 210 -24.55 -6.54 -0.10
N THR A 211 -24.23 -5.40 0.53
CA THR A 211 -23.66 -5.37 1.88
C THR A 211 -24.27 -4.22 2.69
N SER A 212 -24.01 -4.21 4.00
CA SER A 212 -24.44 -3.13 4.88
C SER A 212 -23.42 -1.97 4.97
N PHE A 213 -22.49 -1.86 4.01
CA PHE A 213 -21.38 -0.91 4.07
C PHE A 213 -21.83 0.54 4.27
N SER A 214 -22.77 1.02 3.44
CA SER A 214 -23.28 2.40 3.50
C SER A 214 -24.45 2.60 4.46
N GLY A 215 -24.81 1.59 5.26
CA GLY A 215 -26.00 1.61 6.10
C GLY A 215 -27.25 1.98 5.29
N GLU A 216 -28.03 2.95 5.76
CA GLU A 216 -29.26 3.43 5.11
C GLU A 216 -29.02 4.32 3.88
N ALA A 217 -27.77 4.70 3.57
CA ALA A 217 -27.45 5.57 2.45
C ALA A 217 -27.41 4.85 1.08
N TYR A 218 -27.81 3.57 1.02
CA TYR A 218 -27.67 2.73 -0.17
C TYR A 218 -28.55 3.16 -1.35
N GLU A 219 -29.71 3.78 -1.12
CA GLU A 219 -30.62 4.27 -2.19
C GLU A 219 -30.25 5.67 -2.71
N ASN A 220 -29.31 6.36 -2.07
CA ASN A 220 -28.96 7.72 -2.43
C ASN A 220 -27.94 7.73 -3.57
N LEU A 221 -28.37 8.22 -4.73
CA LEU A 221 -27.57 8.27 -5.94
C LEU A 221 -26.26 9.08 -5.78
N ASP A 222 -26.27 10.17 -5.00
CA ASP A 222 -25.06 10.98 -4.77
C ASP A 222 -24.00 10.18 -4.02
N TYR A 223 -24.40 9.37 -3.03
CA TYR A 223 -23.48 8.50 -2.30
C TYR A 223 -22.99 7.33 -3.14
N GLN A 224 -23.83 6.78 -4.01
CA GLN A 224 -23.41 5.75 -4.98
C GLN A 224 -22.34 6.31 -5.94
N ILE A 225 -22.61 7.47 -6.54
CA ILE A 225 -21.65 8.15 -7.43
C ILE A 225 -20.34 8.45 -6.70
N TYR A 226 -20.42 8.92 -5.45
CA TYR A 226 -19.26 9.22 -4.63
C TYR A 226 -18.36 8.00 -4.39
N ILE A 227 -18.92 6.88 -3.95
CA ILE A 227 -18.15 5.63 -3.72
C ILE A 227 -17.56 5.12 -5.03
N CYS A 228 -18.33 5.10 -6.12
CA CYS A 228 -17.84 4.71 -7.43
C CYS A 228 -16.69 5.63 -7.90
N SER A 229 -16.76 6.93 -7.62
CA SER A 229 -15.72 7.90 -7.98
C SER A 229 -14.42 7.68 -7.19
N LEU A 230 -14.52 7.34 -5.90
CA LEU A 230 -13.35 6.95 -5.10
C LEU A 230 -12.71 5.66 -5.62
N ILE A 231 -13.51 4.65 -5.93
CA ILE A 231 -13.01 3.38 -6.51
C ILE A 231 -12.36 3.65 -7.86
N LEU A 232 -12.97 4.47 -8.72
CA LEU A 232 -12.40 4.85 -10.01
C LEU A 232 -11.05 5.57 -9.86
N SER A 233 -10.92 6.46 -8.88
CA SER A 233 -9.64 7.11 -8.56
C SER A 233 -8.58 6.08 -8.16
N HIS A 234 -8.93 5.14 -7.27
CA HIS A 234 -8.01 4.07 -6.87
C HIS A 234 -7.66 3.13 -8.01
N LEU A 235 -8.61 2.76 -8.87
CA LEU A 235 -8.33 1.97 -10.06
C LEU A 235 -7.36 2.69 -11.01
N GLN A 236 -7.31 4.02 -11.03
CA GLN A 236 -6.30 4.77 -11.78
C GLN A 236 -4.97 4.90 -11.03
N SER A 237 -4.99 5.02 -9.70
CA SER A 237 -3.81 5.17 -8.87
C SER A 237 -3.02 3.87 -8.71
N LEU A 238 -3.69 2.76 -8.43
CA LEU A 238 -3.05 1.49 -8.06
C LEU A 238 -2.07 0.95 -9.11
N PRO A 239 -2.33 1.00 -10.43
CA PRO A 239 -1.34 0.55 -11.41
C PRO A 239 0.00 1.31 -11.39
N CYS A 240 0.03 2.51 -10.80
CA CYS A 240 1.22 3.35 -10.72
C CYS A 240 1.88 3.33 -9.33
N ASN A 241 1.16 2.92 -8.28
CA ASN A 241 1.60 3.08 -6.89
C ASN A 241 1.49 1.81 -6.05
N ALA A 242 0.72 0.81 -6.47
CA ALA A 242 0.62 -0.45 -5.74
C ALA A 242 1.89 -1.27 -5.94
N HIS A 243 2.36 -1.88 -4.87
CA HIS A 243 3.55 -2.70 -4.87
C HIS A 243 3.20 -4.18 -4.71
N GLU A 244 3.87 -5.00 -5.49
CA GLU A 244 3.92 -6.44 -5.28
C GLU A 244 4.46 -6.74 -3.87
N ILE A 245 3.73 -7.56 -3.11
CA ILE A 245 4.20 -8.14 -1.85
C ILE A 245 4.71 -9.54 -2.15
N SER A 246 6.00 -9.77 -1.93
CA SER A 246 6.66 -11.02 -2.23
C SER A 246 7.31 -11.66 -1.00
N GLU A 247 7.40 -12.99 -1.03
CA GLU A 247 8.06 -13.81 -0.02
C GLU A 247 9.25 -14.54 -0.66
N PHE A 248 10.40 -14.54 0.01
CA PHE A 248 11.57 -15.32 -0.42
C PHE A 248 11.48 -16.75 0.09
N ILE A 249 11.43 -17.71 -0.84
CA ILE A 249 11.47 -19.14 -0.53
C ILE A 249 12.90 -19.62 -0.65
N TYR A 250 13.49 -20.01 0.49
CA TYR A 250 14.83 -20.58 0.54
C TYR A 250 14.80 -22.11 0.48
N HIS A 251 15.37 -22.68 -0.58
CA HIS A 251 15.51 -24.12 -0.75
C HIS A 251 16.86 -24.60 -0.21
N ARG A 252 16.90 -25.03 1.07
CA ARG A 252 18.15 -25.46 1.75
C ARG A 252 18.97 -26.50 0.97
N LEU A 253 18.31 -27.49 0.36
CA LEU A 253 18.96 -28.57 -0.38
C LEU A 253 19.31 -28.19 -1.83
N SER A 254 18.77 -27.08 -2.33
CA SER A 254 19.03 -26.55 -3.66
C SER A 254 19.01 -25.02 -3.62
N PRO A 255 20.04 -24.37 -3.05
CA PRO A 255 20.01 -22.92 -2.83
C PRO A 255 19.78 -22.11 -4.11
N LEU A 256 20.27 -22.61 -5.26
CA LEU A 256 20.10 -22.00 -6.58
C LEU A 256 18.66 -22.03 -7.09
N SER A 257 17.78 -22.86 -6.55
CA SER A 257 16.35 -22.87 -6.89
C SER A 257 15.52 -21.97 -5.98
N SER A 258 16.15 -21.23 -5.06
CA SER A 258 15.46 -20.23 -4.21
C SER A 258 14.94 -19.09 -5.06
N SER A 259 13.75 -18.60 -4.73
CA SER A 259 13.07 -17.57 -5.51
C SER A 259 12.23 -16.66 -4.63
N CYS A 260 11.97 -15.45 -5.13
CA CYS A 260 10.91 -14.61 -4.60
C CYS A 260 9.61 -14.97 -5.32
N ILE A 261 8.55 -15.22 -4.57
CA ILE A 261 7.21 -15.43 -5.12
C ILE A 261 6.30 -14.27 -4.75
N GLU A 262 5.50 -13.80 -5.69
CA GLU A 262 4.41 -12.86 -5.39
C GLU A 262 3.34 -13.58 -4.57
N ILE A 263 2.99 -13.02 -3.42
CA ILE A 263 1.91 -13.54 -2.55
C ILE A 263 0.71 -12.59 -2.49
N GLY A 264 0.88 -11.33 -2.88
CA GLY A 264 -0.16 -10.31 -2.76
C GLY A 264 0.26 -8.96 -3.33
N ALA A 265 -0.60 -7.98 -3.10
CA ALA A 265 -0.34 -6.58 -3.44
C ALA A 265 -0.70 -5.67 -2.26
N GLY A 266 0.00 -4.55 -2.13
CA GLY A 266 -0.29 -3.54 -1.12
C GLY A 266 -0.06 -2.13 -1.62
N ILE A 267 -0.72 -1.18 -0.96
CA ILE A 267 -0.54 0.25 -1.21
C ILE A 267 0.05 0.91 0.02
N TYR A 268 1.05 1.75 -0.19
CA TYR A 268 1.96 2.27 0.83
C TYR A 268 2.18 3.75 0.54
N ALA A 269 1.84 4.64 1.47
CA ALA A 269 1.85 6.07 1.18
C ALA A 269 3.26 6.57 0.83
N THR A 270 4.25 6.20 1.66
CA THR A 270 5.61 6.72 1.58
C THR A 270 6.44 5.96 0.55
N LEU A 271 6.30 4.63 0.49
CA LEU A 271 6.99 3.82 -0.51
C LEU A 271 6.65 4.25 -1.95
N SER A 272 5.41 4.66 -2.22
CA SER A 272 5.00 5.15 -3.55
C SER A 272 5.71 6.45 -3.98
N LEU A 273 6.49 7.08 -3.10
CA LEU A 273 7.30 8.26 -3.42
C LEU A 273 8.75 7.90 -3.84
N PHE A 274 9.14 6.62 -3.82
CA PHE A 274 10.43 6.19 -4.37
C PHE A 274 10.31 6.08 -5.88
N ASN A 275 11.02 6.93 -6.62
CA ASN A 275 11.02 6.89 -8.08
C ASN A 275 11.76 5.66 -8.63
N HIS A 276 11.53 5.39 -9.92
CA HIS A 276 12.12 4.26 -10.63
C HIS A 276 13.54 4.53 -11.16
N SER A 277 14.40 3.52 -11.05
CA SER A 277 15.62 3.35 -11.85
C SER A 277 15.83 1.88 -12.25
N CYS A 278 16.31 1.64 -13.48
CA CYS A 278 16.80 0.32 -13.91
C CYS A 278 18.15 -0.06 -13.26
N ASN A 279 18.81 0.90 -12.61
CA ASN A 279 19.98 0.66 -11.75
C ASN A 279 19.65 1.25 -10.36
N PRO A 280 18.83 0.56 -9.56
CA PRO A 280 18.33 1.09 -8.29
C PRO A 280 19.45 1.14 -7.24
N ASN A 281 19.33 2.05 -6.28
CA ASN A 281 20.24 2.13 -5.14
C ASN A 281 19.57 1.67 -3.82
N VAL A 282 18.30 1.27 -3.88
CA VAL A 282 17.58 0.60 -2.80
C VAL A 282 16.97 -0.73 -3.25
N ILE A 283 16.64 -1.58 -2.28
CA ILE A 283 15.87 -2.81 -2.46
C ILE A 283 14.78 -2.87 -1.40
N ARG A 284 13.61 -3.39 -1.79
CA ARG A 284 12.47 -3.65 -0.91
C ARG A 284 12.36 -5.14 -0.56
N ASN A 285 12.07 -5.42 0.70
CA ASN A 285 11.72 -6.76 1.19
C ASN A 285 10.47 -6.66 2.07
N PHE A 286 9.75 -7.77 2.25
CA PHE A 286 8.51 -7.79 3.00
C PHE A 286 8.57 -8.75 4.19
N ILE A 287 7.91 -8.35 5.28
CA ILE A 287 7.57 -9.21 6.41
C ILE A 287 6.06 -9.11 6.58
N GLY A 288 5.32 -10.08 6.02
CA GLY A 288 3.87 -9.96 5.87
C GLY A 288 3.53 -8.76 4.98
N GLU A 289 2.63 -7.90 5.44
CA GLU A 289 2.26 -6.65 4.74
C GLU A 289 3.15 -5.42 5.08
N THR A 290 4.26 -5.63 5.79
CA THR A 290 5.21 -4.57 6.10
C THR A 290 6.37 -4.60 5.13
N VAL A 291 6.62 -3.48 4.46
CA VAL A 291 7.78 -3.29 3.59
C VAL A 291 8.96 -2.72 4.36
N ILE A 292 10.15 -3.19 4.04
CA ILE A 292 11.43 -2.68 4.52
C ILE A 292 12.28 -2.34 3.31
N VAL A 293 12.74 -1.10 3.22
CA VAL A 293 13.64 -0.63 2.15
C VAL A 293 15.04 -0.46 2.71
N ARG A 294 16.04 -0.99 2.00
CA ARG A 294 17.45 -0.92 2.38
C ARG A 294 18.30 -0.40 1.23
N LEU A 295 19.42 0.25 1.56
CA LEU A 295 20.42 0.62 0.56
C LEU A 295 21.10 -0.61 -0.05
N LEU A 296 21.28 -0.58 -1.37
CA LEU A 296 22.09 -1.54 -2.13
C LEU A 296 23.54 -1.11 -2.26
N SER A 297 23.80 0.20 -2.29
CA SER A 297 25.11 0.78 -2.48
C SER A 297 25.39 1.87 -1.45
N SER A 298 26.66 2.21 -1.28
CA SER A 298 27.06 3.27 -0.37
C SER A 298 26.66 4.65 -0.88
N ILE A 299 26.18 5.52 0.02
CA ILE A 299 25.84 6.91 -0.29
C ILE A 299 26.70 7.83 0.59
N SER A 300 27.46 8.72 -0.06
CA SER A 300 28.45 9.61 0.57
C SER A 300 27.97 11.06 0.75
N SER A 301 26.82 11.40 0.20
CA SER A 301 26.32 12.78 0.11
C SER A 301 24.83 12.81 0.41
N ASN A 302 24.36 13.90 1.00
CA ASN A 302 22.92 14.16 1.12
C ASN A 302 22.33 14.51 -0.25
N ASN A 303 21.01 14.47 -0.36
CA ASN A 303 20.24 14.86 -1.54
C ASN A 303 20.50 13.97 -2.77
N ILE A 304 21.07 12.78 -2.57
CA ILE A 304 21.07 11.73 -3.60
C ILE A 304 19.69 11.06 -3.57
N GLU A 305 19.00 11.05 -4.71
CA GLU A 305 17.69 10.40 -4.86
C GLU A 305 17.80 8.89 -4.59
N LEU A 306 16.87 8.37 -3.81
CA LEU A 306 16.75 6.96 -3.49
C LEU A 306 15.74 6.32 -4.46
N LEU A 307 16.26 5.45 -5.33
CA LEU A 307 15.56 4.97 -6.50
C LEU A 307 15.35 3.46 -6.39
N ASP A 308 14.07 3.06 -6.46
CA ASP A 308 13.64 1.67 -6.47
C ASP A 308 13.47 1.15 -7.90
N ASN A 309 13.28 -0.15 -8.06
CA ASN A 309 12.96 -0.75 -9.35
C ASN A 309 11.49 -1.19 -9.43
N TYR A 310 10.72 -0.60 -10.34
CA TYR A 310 9.31 -0.93 -10.55
C TYR A 310 9.10 -2.22 -11.36
N GLY A 311 10.12 -2.67 -12.09
CA GLY A 311 10.08 -3.86 -12.94
C GLY A 311 11.05 -4.95 -12.48
N CYS A 312 11.12 -6.01 -13.29
CA CYS A 312 12.15 -7.03 -13.15
C CYS A 312 13.40 -6.59 -13.92
N LEU A 313 14.59 -6.67 -13.31
CA LEU A 313 15.84 -6.61 -14.08
C LEU A 313 15.97 -7.95 -14.80
N SER A 314 15.61 -7.97 -16.08
CA SER A 314 15.88 -9.11 -16.98
C SER A 314 17.39 -9.27 -17.20
#